data_AF-A0A7Z0MLX6-F1
#
_entry.id   AF-A0A7Z0MLX6-F1
#
_cell.length_a   1.000
_cell.length_b   1.000
_cell.length_c   1.000
_cell.angle_alpha   90.00
_cell.angle_beta   90.00
_cell.angle_gamma   90.00
#
_symmetry.space_group_name_H-M   'P 1'
#
loop_
_entity.id
_entity.type
_entity.pdbx_description
1 polymer ?
#
loop_
_entity_poly.entity_id
_entity_poly.type
_entity_poly.pdbx_seq_one_letter_code
_entity_poly.pdbx_strand_id
1 'polypeptide(L)'
;MIESRYWKEDLIAHARRLRSAKSPPRWNERAVVNFEKELMISFFMVRVLLEHKKTSSKSQNYQVPVHCAPWNGKLVTQLNFRDVDELYHFEKEVEKKVSLPFLA
;
A
#
# COMPACT_ATOMS: atom_id res chain seq x y z
N MET A 1 -21.49 -10.62 13.62
CA MET A 1 -20.62 -10.48 12.42
C MET A 1 -20.79 -9.05 11.94
N ILE A 2 -19.75 -8.22 11.95
CA ILE A 2 -19.85 -6.84 11.46
C ILE A 2 -20.18 -6.90 9.97
N GLU A 3 -21.17 -6.11 9.54
CA GLU A 3 -21.59 -6.11 8.15
C GLU A 3 -20.51 -5.52 7.25
N SER A 4 -20.26 -6.14 6.08
CA SER A 4 -19.19 -5.72 5.16
C SER A 4 -19.33 -4.27 4.67
N ARG A 5 -20.53 -3.70 4.82
CA ARG A 5 -20.84 -2.30 4.49
C ARG A 5 -19.99 -1.32 5.30
N TYR A 6 -19.87 -1.51 6.62
CA TYR A 6 -19.13 -0.59 7.49
C TYR A 6 -17.66 -0.52 7.10
N TRP A 7 -17.05 -1.68 6.85
CA TRP A 7 -15.66 -1.76 6.40
C TRP A 7 -15.43 -1.06 5.06
N LYS A 8 -16.41 -1.13 4.15
CA LYS A 8 -16.34 -0.46 2.84
C LYS A 8 -16.50 1.06 2.98
N GLU A 9 -17.39 1.52 3.85
CA GLU A 9 -17.59 2.94 4.13
C GLU A 9 -16.31 3.55 4.74
N ASP A 10 -15.70 2.86 5.71
CA ASP A 10 -14.42 3.26 6.30
C ASP A 10 -13.28 3.26 5.28
N LEU A 11 -13.17 2.21 4.45
CA LEU A 11 -12.18 2.16 3.36
C LEU A 11 -12.31 3.34 2.38
N ILE A 12 -13.54 3.74 2.05
CA ILE A 12 -13.77 4.92 1.20
C ILE A 12 -13.27 6.19 1.90
N ALA A 13 -13.50 6.31 3.22
CA ALA A 13 -13.01 7.45 4.00
C ALA A 13 -11.48 7.45 4.09
N HIS A 14 -10.85 6.30 4.35
CA HIS A 14 -9.40 6.12 4.34
C HIS A 14 -8.79 6.50 2.98
N ALA A 15 -9.35 5.98 1.88
CA ALA A 15 -8.87 6.25 0.53
C ALA A 15 -8.97 7.75 0.16
N ARG A 16 -9.99 8.45 0.66
CA ARG A 16 -10.09 9.92 0.49
C ARG A 16 -8.98 10.66 1.24
N ARG A 17 -8.60 10.21 2.44
CA ARG A 17 -7.52 10.81 3.24
C ARG A 17 -6.13 10.50 2.70
N LEU A 18 -5.94 9.29 2.16
CA LEU A 18 -4.68 8.85 1.54
C LEU A 18 -4.49 9.38 0.11
N ARG A 19 -5.50 10.06 -0.45
CA ARG A 19 -5.41 10.62 -1.80
C ARG A 19 -4.29 11.66 -1.87
N SER A 20 -3.48 11.57 -2.93
CA SER A 20 -2.41 12.55 -3.20
C SER A 20 -2.96 13.97 -3.24
N ALA A 21 -2.35 14.88 -2.48
CA ALA A 21 -2.63 16.31 -2.54
C ALA A 21 -1.64 17.01 -3.46
N LYS A 22 -2.08 18.02 -4.22
CA LYS A 22 -1.20 18.81 -5.11
C LYS A 22 -0.12 19.57 -4.33
N SER A 23 -0.45 20.03 -3.12
CA SER A 23 0.46 20.70 -2.20
C SER A 23 0.31 20.04 -0.83
N PRO A 24 0.99 18.90 -0.58
CA PRO A 24 0.88 18.22 0.69
C PRO A 24 1.44 19.12 1.81
N PRO A 25 0.86 19.07 3.02
CA PRO A 25 1.42 19.75 4.17
C PRO A 25 2.80 19.19 4.49
N ARG A 26 3.60 19.94 5.26
CA ARG A 26 4.89 19.46 5.75
C ARG A 26 4.69 18.16 6.54
N TRP A 27 5.43 17.13 6.16
CA TRP A 27 5.48 15.86 6.87
C TRP A 27 6.30 16.03 8.16
N ASN A 28 5.61 16.22 9.27
CA ASN A 28 6.21 16.03 10.59
C ASN A 28 6.10 14.55 10.98
N GLU A 29 6.85 14.13 11.99
CA GLU A 29 6.87 12.74 12.46
C GLU A 29 5.46 12.21 12.77
N ARG A 30 4.63 13.01 13.44
CA ARG A 30 3.23 12.66 13.72
C ARG A 30 2.41 12.42 12.44
N ALA A 31 2.62 13.21 11.40
CA ALA A 31 1.93 13.04 10.11
C ALA A 31 2.37 11.74 9.43
N VAL A 32 3.67 11.45 9.43
CA VAL A 32 4.21 10.20 8.87
C VAL A 32 3.61 8.99 9.59
N VAL A 33 3.67 8.96 10.93
CA VAL A 33 3.13 7.85 11.73
C VAL A 33 1.63 7.66 11.51
N ASN A 34 0.86 8.75 11.45
CA ASN A 34 -0.59 8.66 11.19
C ASN A 34 -0.89 8.14 9.78
N PHE A 35 -0.10 8.54 8.78
CA PHE A 35 -0.24 8.04 7.42
C PHE A 35 0.08 6.55 7.34
N GLU A 36 1.19 6.10 7.93
CA GLU A 36 1.55 4.69 7.98
C GLU A 36 0.48 3.86 8.68
N LYS A 37 -0.01 4.32 9.84
CA LYS A 37 -1.11 3.68 10.56
C LYS A 37 -2.36 3.55 9.68
N GLU A 38 -2.75 4.63 9.03
CA GLU A 38 -3.93 4.68 8.15
C GLU A 38 -3.78 3.71 6.97
N LEU A 39 -2.59 3.67 6.36
CA LEU A 39 -2.26 2.78 5.25
C LEU A 39 -2.34 1.31 5.68
N MET A 40 -1.71 0.96 6.80
CA MET A 40 -1.71 -0.39 7.35
C MET A 40 -3.13 -0.87 7.68
N ILE A 41 -3.92 -0.03 8.35
CA ILE A 41 -5.32 -0.36 8.67
C ILE A 41 -6.11 -0.57 7.37
N SER A 42 -5.93 0.31 6.37
CA SER A 42 -6.62 0.19 5.09
C SER A 42 -6.32 -1.14 4.39
N PHE A 43 -5.05 -1.53 4.29
CA PHE A 43 -4.68 -2.81 3.68
C PHE A 43 -5.17 -4.01 4.49
N PHE A 44 -5.15 -3.94 5.82
CA PHE A 44 -5.75 -4.95 6.67
C PHE A 44 -7.25 -5.12 6.41
N MET A 45 -8.01 -4.03 6.27
CA MET A 45 -9.43 -4.08 5.93
C MET A 45 -9.67 -4.73 4.55
N VAL A 46 -8.82 -4.41 3.56
CA VAL A 46 -8.87 -5.05 2.23
C VAL A 46 -8.62 -6.55 2.36
N ARG A 47 -7.59 -6.97 3.11
CA ARG A 47 -7.27 -8.38 3.37
C ARG A 47 -8.46 -9.13 3.95
N VAL A 48 -9.04 -8.62 5.03
CA VAL A 48 -10.20 -9.22 5.72
C VAL A 48 -11.39 -9.36 4.75
N LEU A 49 -11.67 -8.34 3.95
CA LEU A 49 -12.76 -8.39 2.97
C LEU A 49 -12.51 -9.39 1.83
N LEU A 50 -11.26 -9.57 1.40
CA LEU A 50 -10.85 -10.59 0.43
C LEU A 50 -11.03 -12.00 1.00
N GLU A 51 -10.50 -12.25 2.21
CA GLU A 51 -10.54 -13.57 2.87
C GLU A 51 -11.97 -14.03 3.18
N HIS A 52 -12.83 -13.12 3.64
CA HIS A 52 -14.24 -13.42 3.89
C HIS A 52 -15.11 -13.44 2.62
N LYS A 53 -14.52 -13.34 1.42
CA LYS A 53 -15.23 -13.28 0.13
C LYS A 53 -16.35 -12.23 0.11
N LYS A 54 -16.13 -11.10 0.79
CA LYS A 54 -17.07 -9.95 0.85
C LYS A 54 -16.81 -8.92 -0.26
N THR A 55 -15.97 -9.30 -1.22
CA THR A 55 -15.56 -8.53 -2.40
C THR A 55 -16.04 -9.22 -3.68
N SER A 56 -16.15 -8.45 -4.77
CA SER A 56 -16.50 -8.99 -6.07
C SER A 56 -15.34 -9.79 -6.68
N SER A 57 -15.63 -10.69 -7.63
CA SER A 57 -14.60 -11.35 -8.44
C SER A 57 -13.71 -10.36 -9.18
N LYS A 58 -14.28 -9.23 -9.63
CA LYS A 58 -13.52 -8.12 -10.24
C LYS A 58 -12.47 -7.55 -9.29
N SER A 59 -12.80 -7.41 -8.00
CA SER A 59 -11.86 -6.91 -6.99
C SER A 59 -10.76 -7.93 -6.69
N GLN A 60 -11.09 -9.21 -6.63
CA GLN A 60 -10.11 -10.29 -6.38
C GLN A 60 -9.11 -10.42 -7.52
N ASN A 61 -9.57 -10.25 -8.76
CA ASN A 61 -8.73 -10.32 -9.97
C ASN A 61 -8.12 -8.96 -10.36
N TYR A 62 -8.28 -7.93 -9.52
CA TYR A 62 -7.76 -6.61 -9.82
C TYR A 62 -6.24 -6.61 -9.81
N GLN A 63 -5.67 -6.10 -10.91
CA GLN A 63 -4.24 -5.93 -11.09
C GLN A 63 -3.90 -4.46 -10.86
N VAL A 64 -3.21 -4.18 -9.77
CA VAL A 64 -2.76 -2.85 -9.39
C VAL A 64 -1.50 -2.51 -10.21
N PRO A 65 -1.49 -1.41 -10.99
CA PRO A 65 -0.26 -0.90 -11.56
C PRO A 65 0.59 -0.33 -10.42
N VAL A 66 1.80 -0.88 -10.27
CA VAL A 66 2.78 -0.44 -9.29
C VAL A 66 4.06 -0.10 -10.02
N HIS A 67 4.76 0.89 -9.50
CA HIS A 67 6.09 1.20 -9.96
C HIS A 67 7.11 0.49 -9.06
N CYS A 68 8.07 -0.20 -9.68
CA CYS A 68 9.08 -0.95 -8.97
C CYS A 68 10.46 -0.52 -9.43
N ALA A 69 11.34 -0.22 -8.47
CA ALA A 69 12.76 -0.05 -8.71
C ALA A 69 13.46 -1.42 -8.62
N PRO A 70 14.27 -1.83 -9.61
CA PRO A 70 14.99 -3.08 -9.55
C PRO A 70 16.08 -3.04 -8.47
N TRP A 71 16.23 -4.17 -7.80
CA TRP A 71 17.31 -4.41 -6.84
C TRP A 71 18.66 -4.43 -7.56
N ASN A 72 19.70 -3.92 -6.89
CA ASN A 72 21.03 -3.75 -7.48
C ASN A 72 21.98 -4.95 -7.31
N GLY A 73 21.57 -6.03 -6.65
CA GLY A 73 22.40 -7.21 -6.43
C GLY A 73 23.13 -7.27 -5.09
N LYS A 74 23.10 -6.20 -4.26
CA LYS A 74 23.71 -6.22 -2.92
C LYS A 74 22.83 -6.97 -1.93
N LEU A 75 23.41 -7.86 -1.12
CA LEU A 75 22.66 -8.59 -0.09
C LEU A 75 21.98 -7.60 0.88
N VAL A 76 20.66 -7.73 1.02
CA VAL A 76 19.90 -7.01 2.06
C VAL A 76 20.09 -7.74 3.38
N THR A 77 20.65 -7.03 4.35
CA THR A 77 20.96 -7.47 5.71
C THR A 77 20.22 -6.58 6.71
N GLN A 78 20.18 -6.97 7.98
CA GLN A 78 19.58 -6.12 9.02
C GLN A 78 20.32 -4.80 9.25
N LEU A 79 21.55 -4.65 8.75
CA LEU A 79 22.32 -3.43 8.89
C LEU A 79 22.02 -2.41 7.78
N ASN A 80 21.79 -2.87 6.55
CA ASN A 80 21.63 -2.01 5.38
C ASN A 80 20.19 -1.92 4.85
N PHE A 81 19.21 -2.59 5.46
CA PHE A 81 17.82 -2.58 4.94
C PHE A 81 17.19 -1.18 4.86
N ARG A 82 17.75 -0.20 5.60
CA ARG A 82 17.31 1.19 5.59
C ARG A 82 17.95 2.01 4.47
N ASP A 83 19.04 1.53 3.87
CA ASP A 83 19.82 2.23 2.85
C ASP A 83 19.22 1.95 1.47
N VAL A 84 17.94 2.32 1.30
CA VAL A 84 17.13 1.98 0.12
C VAL A 84 17.74 2.57 -1.15
N ASP A 85 18.30 3.78 -1.06
CA ASP A 85 19.02 4.47 -2.14
C ASP A 85 20.25 3.70 -2.61
N GLU A 86 20.87 2.92 -1.73
CA GLU A 86 22.04 2.11 -2.06
C GLU A 86 21.69 0.69 -2.50
N LEU A 87 20.45 0.24 -2.31
CA LEU A 87 20.00 -1.13 -2.59
C LEU A 87 19.17 -1.24 -3.88
N TYR A 88 18.58 -0.13 -4.32
CA TYR A 88 17.67 -0.11 -5.46
C TYR A 88 18.06 0.95 -6.48
N HIS A 89 17.86 0.65 -7.77
CA HIS A 89 18.06 1.60 -8.84
C HIS A 89 16.77 2.37 -9.12
N PHE A 90 16.52 3.45 -8.38
CA PHE A 90 15.34 4.29 -8.56
C PHE A 90 15.24 4.92 -9.95
N GLU A 91 16.37 5.13 -10.64
CA GLU A 91 16.42 5.63 -12.03
C GLU A 91 15.81 4.66 -13.05
N LYS A 92 15.80 3.35 -12.73
CA LYS A 92 15.34 2.29 -13.64
C LYS A 92 13.96 1.79 -13.23
N GLU A 93 13.06 2.70 -12.89
CA GLU A 93 11.71 2.37 -12.49
C GLU A 93 10.94 1.66 -13.62
N VAL A 94 10.30 0.53 -13.28
CA VAL A 94 9.51 -0.27 -14.21
C VAL A 94 8.08 -0.38 -13.68
N GLU A 95 7.10 -0.18 -14.55
CA GLU A 95 5.71 -0.44 -14.23
C GLU A 95 5.44 -1.96 -14.25
N LYS A 96 4.89 -2.49 -13.16
CA LYS A 96 4.48 -3.88 -13.03
C LYS A 96 3.02 -3.95 -12.60
N LYS A 97 2.33 -4.98 -13.05
CA LYS A 97 0.99 -5.31 -12.58
C LYS A 97 1.08 -6.36 -11.49
N VAL A 98 0.55 -6.03 -10.32
CA VAL A 98 0.56 -6.89 -9.13
C VAL A 98 -0.86 -7.13 -8.67
N SER A 99 -1.16 -8.36 -8.25
CA SER A 99 -2.50 -8.71 -7.80
C SER A 99 -2.84 -8.03 -6.47
N LEU A 100 -4.08 -7.59 -6.31
CA LEU A 100 -4.54 -6.98 -5.05
C LEU A 100 -4.31 -7.89 -3.82
N PRO A 101 -4.54 -9.22 -3.87
CA PRO A 101 -4.26 -10.11 -2.74
C PRO A 101 -2.78 -10.28 -2.39
N PHE A 102 -1.86 -9.87 -3.27
CA PHE A 102 -0.43 -9.84 -2.93
C PHE A 102 -0.08 -8.61 -2.11
N LEU A 103 -0.78 -7.49 -2.32
CA LEU A 103 -0.52 -6.22 -1.66
C LEU A 103 -1.21 -6.10 -0.28
N ALA A 104 -2.33 -6.80 -0.12
CA ALA A 104 -3.11 -6.84 1.12
C ALA A 104 -2.92 -8.18 1.83
#